data_AF-A0A212F2G4-F1
#
_entry.id   AF-A0A212F2G4-F1
#
_cell.length_a   1.000
_cell.length_b   1.000
_cell.length_c   1.000
_cell.angle_alpha   90.00
_cell.angle_beta   90.00
_cell.angle_gamma   90.00
#
_symmetry.space_group_name_H-M   'P 1'
#
loop_
_entity.id
_entity.type
_entity.pdbx_description
1 polymer ?
#
loop_
_entity_poly.entity_id
_entity_poly.type
_entity_poly.pdbx_seq_one_letter_code
_entity_poly.pdbx_strand_id
1 'polypeptide(L)'
;MNARWSEKKHVPLLGDENSSREFVEKFYSFWYEFDSWREFSYLDEEEKEKGSDREERRWIEKQNKVARAKLKKEEMTRIRSLVDLAYANDPRIQRFKQEDKDKKIAAKRARQDAVQAKKAEEERLIKEAQIAKQKAEAAERARMEAARAERELQKKNLRKERKSLRDLCKSKNYFAKNEDETVSNMAAVEKICELLKATEIQALIKDIESSGRDAFIKAITESEEKLEAERRALFENKRAEEQKAKKNAALKVPIEWSPEMMQLLIKAVNLFPAGTNARWDVVANFLNQHGTFTDERRFNAKEVLNKAKDLQSSDFSKSILKKAANEEAFDQFEKDKKKVVNSVDDNSISKNDTPKLVNGISKPKMNGDVKESKEEKPWTKTEQELLEQAIKTFPVSTSERWDKIAECIPNRSKKDCMKRYKELVELVKAKKQAANISK
;
A
#
# COMPACT_ATOMS: atom_id res chain seq x y z
N MET A 1 -40.39 -16.45 47.44
CA MET A 1 -41.83 -16.76 47.22
C MET A 1 -42.33 -16.44 45.80
N ASN A 2 -41.67 -15.59 45.00
CA ASN A 2 -42.14 -15.23 43.64
C ASN A 2 -42.00 -16.34 42.57
N ALA A 3 -41.00 -17.22 42.70
CA ALA A 3 -40.66 -18.22 41.68
C ALA A 3 -41.80 -19.20 41.37
N ARG A 4 -42.68 -19.46 42.34
CA ARG A 4 -43.82 -20.39 42.17
C ARG A 4 -44.82 -19.94 41.11
N TRP A 5 -44.89 -18.63 40.85
CA TRP A 5 -45.79 -18.07 39.86
C TRP A 5 -45.18 -17.97 38.47
N SER A 6 -43.98 -18.49 38.24
CA SER A 6 -43.33 -18.41 36.92
C SER A 6 -44.04 -19.27 35.88
N GLU A 7 -44.27 -18.70 34.69
CA GLU A 7 -44.74 -19.47 33.53
C GLU A 7 -43.67 -20.46 33.01
N LYS A 8 -42.37 -20.17 33.26
CA LYS A 8 -41.24 -21.02 32.86
C LYS A 8 -40.95 -22.06 33.94
N LYS A 9 -40.85 -23.34 33.55
CA LYS A 9 -40.63 -24.47 34.49
C LYS A 9 -39.29 -24.41 35.22
N HIS A 10 -38.22 -24.00 34.53
CA HIS A 10 -36.87 -23.98 35.09
C HIS A 10 -36.49 -22.55 35.51
N VAL A 11 -36.67 -22.26 36.80
CA VAL A 11 -36.29 -20.98 37.40
C VAL A 11 -34.84 -21.06 37.89
N PRO A 12 -33.90 -20.23 37.39
CA PRO A 12 -32.54 -20.19 37.88
C PRO A 12 -32.48 -19.83 39.38
N LEU A 13 -31.57 -20.48 40.10
CA LEU A 13 -31.30 -20.18 41.50
C LEU A 13 -30.39 -18.95 41.61
N LEU A 14 -30.46 -18.23 42.74
CA LEU A 14 -29.62 -17.05 43.00
C LEU A 14 -28.12 -17.39 43.03
N GLY A 15 -27.78 -18.63 43.38
CA GLY A 15 -26.41 -19.12 43.54
C GLY A 15 -25.80 -18.73 44.88
N ASP A 16 -24.48 -18.79 44.92
CA ASP A 16 -23.62 -18.48 46.05
C ASP A 16 -22.64 -17.32 45.71
N GLU A 17 -21.79 -16.95 46.67
CA GLU A 17 -20.80 -15.88 46.50
C GLU A 17 -19.77 -16.16 45.39
N ASN A 18 -19.50 -17.43 45.11
CA ASN A 18 -18.49 -17.88 44.16
C ASN A 18 -19.08 -18.20 42.77
N SER A 19 -20.36 -17.94 42.58
CA SER A 19 -21.05 -18.22 41.32
C SER A 19 -20.42 -17.42 40.17
N SER A 20 -20.26 -18.08 39.03
CA SER A 20 -19.65 -17.46 37.86
C SER A 20 -20.49 -16.30 37.33
N ARG A 21 -19.83 -15.37 36.61
CA ARG A 21 -20.51 -14.23 35.98
C ARG A 21 -21.67 -14.67 35.09
N GLU A 22 -21.46 -15.68 34.26
CA GLU A 22 -22.48 -16.22 33.36
C GLU A 22 -23.69 -16.77 34.13
N PHE A 23 -23.44 -17.43 35.26
CA PHE A 23 -24.51 -17.95 36.11
C PHE A 23 -25.36 -16.81 36.70
N VAL A 24 -24.70 -15.78 37.25
CA VAL A 24 -25.37 -14.61 37.83
C VAL A 24 -26.12 -13.81 36.76
N GLU A 25 -25.54 -13.61 35.57
CA GLU A 25 -26.19 -12.94 34.45
C GLU A 25 -27.43 -13.70 33.96
N LYS A 26 -27.36 -15.03 33.87
CA LYS A 26 -28.51 -15.87 33.52
C LYS A 26 -29.64 -15.77 34.54
N PHE A 27 -29.31 -15.69 35.84
CA PHE A 27 -30.29 -15.48 36.90
C PHE A 27 -31.01 -14.14 36.72
N TYR A 28 -30.28 -13.04 36.61
CA TYR A 28 -30.91 -11.71 36.48
C TYR A 28 -31.66 -11.54 35.15
N SER A 29 -31.13 -12.07 34.04
CA SER A 29 -31.82 -12.07 32.75
C SER A 29 -33.18 -12.76 32.85
N PHE A 30 -33.25 -13.93 33.48
CA PHE A 30 -34.52 -14.62 33.71
C PHE A 30 -35.53 -13.77 34.50
N TRP A 31 -35.07 -13.11 35.57
CA TRP A 31 -35.95 -12.31 36.43
C TRP A 31 -36.37 -10.97 35.82
N TYR A 32 -35.54 -10.38 34.95
CA TYR A 32 -35.93 -9.22 34.15
C TYR A 32 -36.97 -9.58 33.07
N GLU A 33 -36.90 -10.81 32.55
CA GLU A 33 -37.85 -11.42 31.61
C GLU A 33 -38.90 -12.32 32.31
N PHE A 34 -39.22 -12.01 33.58
CA PHE A 34 -40.12 -12.84 34.37
C PHE A 34 -41.57 -12.70 33.93
N ASP A 35 -42.15 -13.82 33.50
CA ASP A 35 -43.57 -13.95 33.21
C ASP A 35 -44.28 -14.76 34.29
N SER A 36 -45.46 -14.27 34.69
CA SER A 36 -46.23 -14.81 35.80
C SER A 36 -47.60 -15.34 35.37
N TRP A 37 -47.88 -16.59 35.72
CA TRP A 37 -49.21 -17.19 35.56
C TRP A 37 -50.18 -16.75 36.67
N ARG A 38 -49.73 -15.97 37.66
CA ARG A 38 -50.58 -15.48 38.74
C ARG A 38 -51.77 -14.70 38.18
N GLU A 39 -52.96 -15.13 38.56
CA GLU A 39 -54.22 -14.47 38.24
C GLU A 39 -54.80 -13.73 39.45
N PHE A 40 -55.64 -12.73 39.18
CA PHE A 40 -56.23 -11.84 40.18
C PHE A 40 -57.77 -11.87 40.11
N SER A 41 -58.35 -12.94 39.56
CA SER A 41 -59.81 -13.17 39.46
C SER A 41 -60.52 -13.17 40.81
N TYR A 42 -59.84 -13.55 41.89
CA TYR A 42 -60.39 -13.49 43.25
C TYR A 42 -60.56 -12.05 43.79
N LEU A 43 -60.06 -11.04 43.08
CA LEU A 43 -60.22 -9.61 43.40
C LEU A 43 -61.19 -8.91 42.43
N ASP A 44 -61.92 -9.66 41.61
CA ASP A 44 -62.93 -9.10 40.73
C ASP A 44 -64.10 -8.55 41.59
N GLU A 45 -64.44 -7.27 41.41
CA GLU A 45 -65.40 -6.55 42.26
C GLU A 45 -66.85 -7.01 42.03
N GLU A 46 -67.19 -7.40 40.79
CA GLU A 46 -68.54 -7.77 40.38
C GLU A 46 -68.59 -9.19 39.80
N GLU A 47 -69.50 -10.01 40.31
CA GLU A 47 -69.74 -11.35 39.79
C GLU A 47 -70.48 -11.26 38.45
N LYS A 48 -69.87 -11.80 37.39
CA LYS A 48 -70.45 -11.84 36.04
C LYS A 48 -71.87 -12.42 36.00
N GLU A 49 -72.24 -13.29 36.94
CA GLU A 49 -73.57 -13.91 37.01
C GLU A 49 -74.68 -12.95 37.47
N LYS A 50 -74.33 -11.81 38.09
CA LYS A 50 -75.28 -10.80 38.55
C LYS A 50 -75.80 -9.88 37.44
N GLY A 51 -75.20 -9.91 36.24
CA GLY A 51 -75.68 -9.12 35.11
C GLY A 51 -77.00 -9.66 34.56
N SER A 52 -78.01 -8.80 34.48
CA SER A 52 -79.37 -9.11 34.03
C SER A 52 -79.36 -9.53 32.56
N ASP A 53 -78.68 -8.75 31.72
CA ASP A 53 -78.62 -8.96 30.26
C ASP A 53 -77.23 -9.38 29.76
N ARG A 54 -77.17 -9.96 28.56
CA ARG A 54 -75.92 -10.41 27.93
C ARG A 54 -74.88 -9.29 27.80
N GLU A 55 -75.34 -8.07 27.53
CA GLU A 55 -74.47 -6.89 27.37
C GLU A 55 -73.90 -6.45 28.70
N GLU A 56 -74.69 -6.49 29.76
CA GLU A 56 -74.25 -6.19 31.13
C GLU A 56 -73.20 -7.20 31.62
N ARG A 57 -73.42 -8.50 31.41
CA ARG A 57 -72.42 -9.54 31.73
C ARG A 57 -71.12 -9.37 30.95
N ARG A 58 -71.19 -8.92 29.69
CA ARG A 58 -69.99 -8.60 28.89
C ARG A 58 -69.27 -7.36 29.40
N TRP A 59 -70.02 -6.36 29.85
CA TRP A 59 -69.46 -5.14 30.41
C TRP A 59 -68.76 -5.40 31.74
N ILE A 60 -69.38 -6.18 32.64
CA ILE A 60 -68.78 -6.62 33.92
C ILE A 60 -67.47 -7.39 33.67
N GLU A 61 -67.47 -8.40 32.79
CA GLU A 61 -66.24 -9.14 32.44
C GLU A 61 -65.16 -8.23 31.85
N LYS A 62 -65.55 -7.23 31.05
CA LYS A 62 -64.61 -6.26 30.49
C LYS A 62 -63.98 -5.39 31.58
N GLN A 63 -64.75 -4.90 32.56
CA GLN A 63 -64.22 -4.15 33.69
C GLN A 63 -63.30 -5.01 34.55
N ASN A 64 -63.73 -6.21 34.92
CA ASN A 64 -62.91 -7.17 35.68
C ASN A 64 -61.61 -7.51 34.94
N LYS A 65 -61.65 -7.73 33.62
CA LYS A 65 -60.44 -7.94 32.81
C LYS A 65 -59.48 -6.76 32.88
N VAL A 66 -59.97 -5.52 32.84
CA VAL A 66 -59.14 -4.31 32.96
C VAL A 66 -58.56 -4.20 34.37
N ALA A 67 -59.35 -4.44 35.42
CA ALA A 67 -58.90 -4.43 36.81
C ALA A 67 -57.80 -5.49 37.05
N ARG A 68 -58.00 -6.73 36.61
CA ARG A 68 -56.98 -7.80 36.65
C ARG A 68 -55.71 -7.42 35.90
N ALA A 69 -55.83 -6.81 34.73
CA ALA A 69 -54.68 -6.36 33.96
C ALA A 69 -53.88 -5.27 34.69
N LYS A 70 -54.56 -4.35 35.38
CA LYS A 70 -53.93 -3.32 36.23
C LYS A 70 -53.16 -3.95 37.39
N LEU A 71 -53.78 -4.87 38.13
CA LEU A 71 -53.14 -5.59 39.24
C LEU A 71 -51.95 -6.44 38.76
N LYS A 72 -52.07 -7.10 37.60
CA LYS A 72 -50.95 -7.85 36.99
C LYS A 72 -49.79 -6.90 36.64
N LYS A 73 -50.07 -5.72 36.10
CA LYS A 73 -49.05 -4.71 35.77
C LYS A 73 -48.36 -4.16 37.04
N GLU A 74 -49.13 -3.87 38.09
CA GLU A 74 -48.59 -3.42 39.37
C GLU A 74 -47.70 -4.49 40.00
N GLU A 75 -48.13 -5.76 39.98
CA GLU A 75 -47.32 -6.88 40.47
C GLU A 75 -46.02 -7.05 39.66
N MET A 76 -46.07 -6.97 38.33
CA MET A 76 -44.84 -7.03 37.51
C MET A 76 -43.91 -5.86 37.79
N THR A 77 -44.46 -4.67 38.05
CA THR A 77 -43.68 -3.49 38.44
C THR A 77 -43.01 -3.70 39.79
N ARG A 78 -43.74 -4.22 40.78
CA ARG A 78 -43.19 -4.60 42.10
C ARG A 78 -42.05 -5.62 41.97
N ILE A 79 -42.21 -6.64 41.13
CA ILE A 79 -41.17 -7.65 40.89
C ILE A 79 -39.95 -7.02 40.23
N ARG A 80 -40.10 -6.17 39.21
CA ARG A 80 -38.97 -5.47 38.57
C ARG A 80 -38.21 -4.60 39.58
N SER A 81 -38.92 -3.80 40.38
CA SER A 81 -38.27 -2.99 41.42
C SER A 81 -37.52 -3.83 42.46
N LEU A 82 -38.04 -5.00 42.81
CA LEU A 82 -37.33 -5.95 43.68
C LEU A 82 -36.06 -6.50 43.02
N VAL A 83 -36.12 -6.84 41.74
CA VAL A 83 -34.97 -7.34 40.96
C VAL A 83 -33.90 -6.26 40.83
N ASP A 84 -34.30 -5.01 40.55
CA ASP A 84 -33.38 -3.86 40.49
C ASP A 84 -32.68 -3.63 41.83
N LEU A 85 -33.43 -3.68 42.92
CA LEU A 85 -32.86 -3.55 44.26
C LEU A 85 -31.88 -4.69 44.56
N ALA A 86 -32.21 -5.93 44.20
CA ALA A 86 -31.31 -7.06 44.36
C ALA A 86 -30.05 -6.90 43.49
N TYR A 87 -30.18 -6.48 42.23
CA TYR A 87 -29.07 -6.28 41.30
C TYR A 87 -28.13 -5.15 41.76
N ALA A 88 -28.69 -4.07 42.31
CA ALA A 88 -27.91 -2.95 42.84
C ALA A 88 -27.08 -3.36 44.07
N ASN A 89 -27.61 -4.23 44.92
CA ASN A 89 -26.99 -4.64 46.18
C ASN A 89 -26.20 -5.95 46.10
N ASP A 90 -26.20 -6.68 44.98
CA ASP A 90 -25.45 -7.94 44.83
C ASP A 90 -23.93 -7.67 44.79
N PRO A 91 -23.15 -8.18 45.76
CA PRO A 91 -21.70 -7.98 45.80
C PRO A 91 -20.97 -8.52 44.57
N ARG A 92 -21.47 -9.59 43.95
CA ARG A 92 -20.87 -10.22 42.76
C ARG A 92 -20.99 -9.31 41.55
N ILE A 93 -22.15 -8.67 41.38
CA ILE A 93 -22.37 -7.67 40.33
C ILE A 93 -21.44 -6.47 40.50
N GLN A 94 -21.23 -6.00 41.74
CA GLN A 94 -20.28 -4.93 42.02
C GLN A 94 -18.84 -5.33 41.70
N ARG A 95 -18.44 -6.55 42.05
CA ARG A 95 -17.13 -7.12 41.67
C ARG A 95 -16.95 -7.18 40.15
N PHE A 96 -17.91 -7.73 39.40
CA PHE A 96 -17.82 -7.81 37.93
C PHE A 96 -17.73 -6.42 37.30
N LYS A 97 -18.49 -5.44 37.79
CA LYS A 97 -18.40 -4.04 37.33
C LYS A 97 -17.03 -3.43 37.62
N GLN A 98 -16.43 -3.73 38.77
CA GLN A 98 -15.11 -3.24 39.13
C GLN A 98 -14.02 -3.90 38.27
N GLU A 99 -14.08 -5.21 38.08
CA GLU A 99 -13.17 -5.95 37.20
C GLU A 99 -13.24 -5.43 35.74
N ASP A 100 -14.43 -5.13 35.22
CA ASP A 100 -14.59 -4.57 33.87
C ASP A 100 -13.99 -3.16 33.75
N LYS A 101 -14.14 -2.32 34.79
CA LYS A 101 -13.49 -1.01 34.85
C LYS A 101 -11.97 -1.16 34.88
N ASP A 102 -11.45 -2.04 35.72
CA ASP A 102 -10.02 -2.26 35.88
C ASP A 102 -9.39 -2.86 34.62
N LYS A 103 -10.04 -3.82 33.98
CA LYS A 103 -9.64 -4.35 32.66
C LYS A 103 -9.60 -3.24 31.60
N LYS A 104 -10.58 -2.35 31.58
CA LYS A 104 -10.62 -1.22 30.63
C LYS A 104 -9.50 -0.21 30.90
N ILE A 105 -9.21 0.10 32.16
CA ILE A 105 -8.11 1.00 32.56
C ILE A 105 -6.76 0.35 32.22
N ALA A 106 -6.56 -0.92 32.56
CA ALA A 106 -5.36 -1.68 32.26
C ALA A 106 -5.11 -1.77 30.75
N ALA A 107 -6.15 -2.06 29.95
CA ALA A 107 -6.04 -2.07 28.49
C ALA A 107 -5.69 -0.69 27.92
N LYS A 108 -6.23 0.40 28.49
CA LYS A 108 -5.88 1.76 28.08
C LYS A 108 -4.43 2.10 28.42
N ARG A 109 -3.96 1.76 29.63
CA ARG A 109 -2.56 1.95 30.06
C ARG A 109 -1.60 1.13 29.20
N ALA A 110 -1.86 -0.16 29.00
CA ALA A 110 -1.03 -1.02 28.15
C ALA A 110 -0.93 -0.51 26.71
N ARG A 111 -2.02 0.04 26.14
CA ARG A 111 -1.98 0.70 24.82
C ARG A 111 -1.13 1.97 24.82
N GLN A 112 -1.24 2.80 25.86
CA GLN A 112 -0.41 4.01 25.99
C GLN A 112 1.07 3.67 26.14
N ASP A 113 1.41 2.70 26.98
CA ASP A 113 2.78 2.26 27.22
C ASP A 113 3.39 1.64 25.96
N ALA A 114 2.64 0.81 25.22
CA ALA A 114 3.10 0.25 23.94
C ALA A 114 3.37 1.34 22.88
N VAL A 115 2.56 2.40 22.85
CA VAL A 115 2.79 3.54 21.94
C VAL A 115 4.03 4.33 22.35
N GLN A 116 4.22 4.59 23.64
CA GLN A 116 5.42 5.28 24.13
C GLN A 116 6.69 4.47 23.91
N ALA A 117 6.65 3.15 24.14
CA ALA A 117 7.78 2.26 23.88
C ALA A 117 8.19 2.26 22.40
N LYS A 118 7.23 2.14 21.47
CA LYS A 118 7.50 2.23 20.03
C LYS A 118 8.10 3.57 19.63
N LYS A 119 7.58 4.67 20.16
CA LYS A 119 8.10 6.01 19.88
C LYS A 119 9.53 6.20 20.41
N ALA A 120 9.82 5.68 21.60
CA ALA A 120 11.16 5.70 22.17
C ALA A 120 12.15 4.86 21.33
N GLU A 121 11.74 3.68 20.87
CA GLU A 121 12.55 2.82 20.00
C GLU A 121 12.84 3.49 18.65
N GLU A 122 11.83 4.08 18.01
CA GLU A 122 11.99 4.82 16.75
C GLU A 122 12.93 6.03 16.92
N GLU A 123 12.81 6.78 18.01
CA GLU A 123 13.71 7.91 18.29
C GLU A 123 15.16 7.45 18.51
N ARG A 124 15.37 6.30 19.16
CA ARG A 124 16.70 5.71 19.33
C ARG A 124 17.31 5.28 18.00
N LEU A 125 16.54 4.63 17.13
CA LEU A 125 16.95 4.25 15.78
C LEU A 125 17.31 5.47 14.91
N ILE A 126 16.51 6.54 14.97
CA ILE A 126 16.78 7.79 14.25
C ILE A 126 18.09 8.43 14.74
N LYS A 127 18.29 8.52 16.06
CA LYS A 127 19.53 9.08 16.64
C LYS A 127 20.76 8.24 16.27
N GLU A 128 20.66 6.92 16.31
CA GLU A 128 21.74 6.02 15.92
C GLU A 128 22.07 6.14 14.43
N ALA A 129 21.06 6.19 13.56
CA ALA A 129 21.24 6.41 12.13
C ALA A 129 21.85 7.79 11.81
N GLN A 130 21.48 8.84 12.54
CA GLN A 130 22.07 10.17 12.39
C GLN A 130 23.55 10.18 12.79
N ILE A 131 23.90 9.54 13.92
CA ILE A 131 25.30 9.44 14.37
C ILE A 131 26.11 8.60 13.37
N ALA A 132 25.58 7.49 12.86
CA ALA A 132 26.23 6.68 11.84
C ALA A 132 26.45 7.47 10.54
N LYS A 133 25.45 8.25 10.09
CA LYS A 133 25.57 9.10 8.91
C LYS A 133 26.63 10.19 9.09
N GLN A 134 26.62 10.91 10.22
CA GLN A 134 27.62 11.94 10.51
C GLN A 134 29.04 11.37 10.57
N LYS A 135 29.21 10.19 11.17
CA LYS A 135 30.52 9.50 11.22
C LYS A 135 30.98 9.05 9.83
N ALA A 136 30.07 8.55 8.99
CA ALA A 136 30.38 8.16 7.61
C ALA A 136 30.77 9.37 6.74
N GLU A 137 30.03 10.47 6.84
CA GLU A 137 30.32 11.72 6.11
C GLU A 137 31.64 12.35 6.55
N ALA A 138 31.93 12.35 7.86
CA ALA A 138 33.21 12.81 8.38
C ALA A 138 34.38 11.93 7.88
N ALA A 139 34.20 10.60 7.85
CA ALA A 139 35.22 9.69 7.34
C ALA A 139 35.45 9.85 5.83
N GLU A 140 34.40 10.07 5.04
CA GLU A 140 34.51 10.35 3.60
C GLU A 140 35.24 11.68 3.35
N ARG A 141 34.87 12.74 4.08
CA ARG A 141 35.52 14.05 3.98
C ARG A 141 37.02 13.96 4.33
N ALA A 142 37.36 13.25 5.39
CA ALA A 142 38.75 13.00 5.77
C ALA A 142 39.52 12.23 4.68
N ARG A 143 38.90 11.22 4.06
CA ARG A 143 39.51 10.47 2.95
C ARG A 143 39.74 11.35 1.72
N MET A 144 38.79 12.22 1.39
CA MET A 144 38.91 13.15 0.26
C MET A 144 39.98 14.20 0.49
N GLU A 145 40.11 14.71 1.72
CA GLU A 145 41.17 15.65 2.11
C GLU A 145 42.55 15.00 2.08
N ALA A 146 42.68 13.77 2.62
CA ALA A 146 43.91 12.99 2.56
C ALA A 146 44.33 12.71 1.10
N ALA A 147 43.39 12.29 0.24
CA ALA A 147 43.66 12.07 -1.18
C ALA A 147 44.06 13.36 -1.92
N ARG A 148 43.51 14.52 -1.55
CA ARG A 148 43.93 15.82 -2.10
C ARG A 148 45.34 16.18 -1.65
N ALA A 149 45.65 16.00 -0.37
CA ALA A 149 46.99 16.26 0.18
C ALA A 149 48.06 15.37 -0.50
N GLU A 150 47.75 14.08 -0.70
CA GLU A 150 48.64 13.15 -1.39
C GLU A 150 48.89 13.56 -2.85
N ARG A 151 47.83 13.93 -3.59
CA ARG A 151 47.96 14.42 -4.98
C ARG A 151 48.81 15.69 -5.07
N GLU A 152 48.65 16.63 -4.13
CA GLU A 152 49.47 17.84 -4.11
C GLU A 152 50.95 17.52 -3.81
N LEU A 153 51.23 16.56 -2.94
CA LEU A 153 52.59 16.07 -2.70
C LEU A 153 53.19 15.41 -3.96
N GLN A 154 52.42 14.55 -4.62
CA GLN A 154 52.84 13.89 -5.87
C GLN A 154 53.13 14.92 -6.98
N LYS A 155 52.30 15.95 -7.13
CA LYS A 155 52.54 17.06 -8.07
C LYS A 155 53.81 17.83 -7.74
N LYS A 156 54.05 18.14 -6.46
CA LYS A 156 55.28 18.82 -6.02
C LYS A 156 56.52 17.97 -6.35
N ASN A 157 56.46 16.66 -6.09
CA ASN A 157 57.54 15.74 -6.43
C ASN A 157 57.79 15.68 -7.95
N LEU A 158 56.72 15.53 -8.74
CA LEU A 158 56.81 15.51 -10.21
C LEU A 158 57.41 16.82 -10.78
N ARG A 159 57.03 17.98 -10.22
CA ARG A 159 57.61 19.28 -10.62
C ARG A 159 59.10 19.35 -10.33
N LYS A 160 59.55 18.82 -9.19
CA LYS A 160 60.96 18.74 -8.81
C LYS A 160 61.74 17.87 -9.79
N GLU A 161 61.28 16.65 -10.06
CA GLU A 161 61.98 15.71 -10.96
C GLU A 161 62.01 16.23 -12.41
N ARG A 162 60.92 16.80 -12.92
CA ARG A 162 60.90 17.47 -14.24
C ARG A 162 61.92 18.61 -14.33
N LYS A 163 62.07 19.40 -13.25
CA LYS A 163 63.08 20.46 -13.19
C LYS A 163 64.49 19.85 -13.23
N SER A 164 64.75 18.80 -12.45
CA SER A 164 66.03 18.10 -12.43
C SER A 164 66.42 17.56 -13.82
N LEU A 165 65.50 16.93 -14.53
CA LEU A 165 65.74 16.42 -15.89
C LEU A 165 66.09 17.55 -16.87
N ARG A 166 65.31 18.65 -16.86
CA ARG A 166 65.58 19.82 -17.71
C ARG A 166 66.95 20.44 -17.43
N ASP A 167 67.29 20.61 -16.15
CA ASP A 167 68.58 21.19 -15.76
C ASP A 167 69.74 20.29 -16.20
N LEU A 168 69.61 18.96 -16.05
CA LEU A 168 70.60 17.98 -16.50
C LEU A 168 70.80 18.04 -18.02
N CYS A 169 69.72 17.96 -18.80
CA CYS A 169 69.78 18.03 -20.26
C CYS A 169 70.37 19.37 -20.74
N LYS A 170 69.98 20.50 -20.12
CA LYS A 170 70.53 21.82 -20.44
C LYS A 170 72.03 21.92 -20.16
N SER A 171 72.50 21.37 -19.04
CA SER A 171 73.93 21.36 -18.68
C SER A 171 74.81 20.58 -19.67
N LYS A 172 74.22 19.60 -20.37
CA LYS A 172 74.87 18.76 -21.38
C LYS A 172 74.55 19.22 -22.81
N ASN A 173 74.09 20.46 -22.99
CA ASN A 173 73.69 21.05 -24.27
C ASN A 173 72.68 20.19 -25.05
N TYR A 174 71.69 19.62 -24.34
CA TYR A 174 70.68 18.69 -24.86
C TYR A 174 71.26 17.49 -25.62
N PHE A 175 72.50 17.14 -25.29
CA PHE A 175 73.30 16.13 -25.95
C PHE A 175 73.40 16.30 -27.47
N ALA A 176 73.14 17.49 -28.03
CA ALA A 176 73.05 17.72 -29.47
C ALA A 176 74.42 17.91 -30.16
N LYS A 177 74.51 17.55 -31.45
CA LYS A 177 75.69 17.73 -32.31
C LYS A 177 75.57 18.95 -33.24
N ASN A 178 74.36 19.45 -33.49
CA ASN A 178 74.07 20.64 -34.29
C ASN A 178 72.85 21.41 -33.76
N GLU A 179 72.59 22.61 -34.30
CA GLU A 179 71.50 23.48 -33.84
C GLU A 179 70.11 22.88 -34.10
N ASP A 180 69.90 22.21 -35.23
CA ASP A 180 68.62 21.56 -35.56
C ASP A 180 68.27 20.42 -34.57
N GLU A 181 69.26 19.62 -34.19
CA GLU A 181 69.10 18.55 -33.19
C GLU A 181 68.84 19.12 -31.79
N THR A 182 69.37 20.30 -31.49
CA THR A 182 69.12 20.98 -30.20
C THR A 182 67.64 21.30 -30.03
N VAL A 183 67.01 21.86 -31.07
CA VAL A 183 65.57 22.21 -31.03
C VAL A 183 64.70 20.94 -30.92
N SER A 184 65.04 19.89 -31.67
CA SER A 184 64.34 18.60 -31.62
C SER A 184 64.44 17.95 -30.24
N ASN A 185 65.64 17.90 -29.66
CA ASN A 185 65.90 17.30 -28.36
C ASN A 185 65.24 18.10 -27.22
N MET A 186 65.18 19.43 -27.33
CA MET A 186 64.42 20.26 -26.39
C MET A 186 62.93 19.92 -26.40
N ALA A 187 62.32 19.80 -27.58
CA ALA A 187 60.93 19.39 -27.71
C ALA A 187 60.71 17.97 -27.17
N ALA A 188 61.66 17.06 -27.40
CA ALA A 188 61.59 15.70 -26.89
C ALA A 188 61.68 15.62 -25.36
N VAL A 189 62.52 16.45 -24.72
CA VAL A 189 62.60 16.56 -23.25
C VAL A 189 61.27 17.00 -22.65
N GLU A 190 60.57 17.96 -23.26
CA GLU A 190 59.25 18.38 -22.78
C GLU A 190 58.21 17.27 -22.97
N LYS A 191 58.21 16.56 -24.11
CA LYS A 191 57.36 15.37 -24.31
C LYS A 191 57.61 14.29 -23.24
N ILE A 192 58.88 13.98 -22.95
CA ILE A 192 59.26 13.02 -21.90
C ILE A 192 58.77 13.49 -20.53
N CYS A 193 58.95 14.77 -20.22
CA CYS A 193 58.45 15.35 -18.97
C CYS A 193 56.93 15.19 -18.84
N GLU A 194 56.18 15.35 -19.93
CA GLU A 194 54.73 15.20 -19.94
C GLU A 194 54.28 13.74 -19.74
N LEU A 195 54.98 12.79 -20.37
CA LEU A 195 54.60 11.38 -20.41
C LEU A 195 55.00 10.57 -19.17
N LEU A 196 56.16 10.88 -18.58
CA LEU A 196 56.74 10.07 -17.50
C LEU A 196 56.29 10.53 -16.11
N LYS A 197 56.14 9.56 -15.21
CA LYS A 197 55.89 9.79 -13.77
C LYS A 197 57.19 10.15 -13.05
N ALA A 198 57.07 10.70 -11.85
CA ALA A 198 58.21 11.16 -11.06
C ALA A 198 59.30 10.07 -10.87
N THR A 199 58.88 8.83 -10.60
CA THR A 199 59.80 7.68 -10.44
C THR A 199 60.50 7.29 -11.73
N GLU A 200 59.81 7.39 -12.88
CA GLU A 200 60.38 7.07 -14.20
C GLU A 200 61.36 8.16 -14.64
N ILE A 201 61.03 9.44 -14.37
CA ILE A 201 61.94 10.56 -14.61
C ILE A 201 63.20 10.42 -13.75
N GLN A 202 63.06 10.06 -12.47
CA GLN A 202 64.20 9.84 -11.58
C GLN A 202 65.10 8.69 -12.07
N ALA A 203 64.50 7.59 -12.55
CA ALA A 203 65.25 6.48 -13.14
C ALA A 203 65.97 6.91 -14.43
N LEU A 204 65.30 7.69 -15.28
CA LEU A 204 65.87 8.24 -16.51
C LEU A 204 67.05 9.19 -16.23
N ILE A 205 66.92 10.08 -15.24
CA ILE A 205 68.02 10.96 -14.81
C ILE A 205 69.25 10.12 -14.46
N LYS A 206 69.06 9.05 -13.67
CA LYS A 206 70.14 8.15 -13.27
C LYS A 206 70.77 7.42 -14.47
N ASP A 207 69.95 6.98 -15.43
CA ASP A 207 70.41 6.28 -16.64
C ASP A 207 71.19 7.23 -17.57
N ILE A 208 70.74 8.48 -17.70
CA ILE A 208 71.46 9.54 -18.43
C ILE A 208 72.79 9.87 -17.75
N GLU A 209 72.85 9.88 -16.42
CA GLU A 209 74.10 10.10 -15.68
C GLU A 209 75.12 8.96 -15.90
N SER A 210 74.67 7.70 -16.03
CA SER A 210 75.56 6.55 -16.25
C SER A 210 75.96 6.33 -17.71
N SER A 211 75.01 6.49 -18.63
CA SER A 211 75.14 6.05 -20.02
C SER A 211 75.14 7.22 -21.02
N GLY A 212 75.00 8.46 -20.53
CA GLY A 212 75.19 9.67 -21.31
C GLY A 212 74.20 9.81 -22.46
N ARG A 213 74.73 10.11 -23.66
CA ARG A 213 73.91 10.42 -24.84
C ARG A 213 73.06 9.23 -25.30
N ASP A 214 73.54 7.99 -25.17
CA ASP A 214 72.83 6.81 -25.69
C ASP A 214 71.53 6.55 -24.91
N ALA A 215 71.58 6.70 -23.58
CA ALA A 215 70.38 6.63 -22.73
C ALA A 215 69.36 7.73 -23.05
N PHE A 216 69.85 8.94 -23.34
CA PHE A 216 68.98 10.06 -23.71
C PHE A 216 68.24 9.83 -25.04
N ILE A 217 68.94 9.39 -26.09
CA ILE A 217 68.31 9.09 -27.38
C ILE A 217 67.33 7.91 -27.26
N LYS A 218 67.72 6.86 -26.52
CA LYS A 218 66.84 5.72 -26.24
C LYS A 218 65.53 6.16 -25.59
N ALA A 219 65.59 7.05 -24.60
CA ALA A 219 64.41 7.57 -23.91
C ALA A 219 63.49 8.39 -24.83
N ILE A 220 64.05 9.10 -25.83
CA ILE A 220 63.26 9.80 -26.85
C ILE A 220 62.49 8.78 -27.70
N THR A 221 63.19 7.77 -28.23
CA THR A 221 62.57 6.74 -29.09
C THR A 221 61.48 5.97 -28.34
N GLU A 222 61.75 5.52 -27.11
CA GLU A 222 60.75 4.83 -26.27
C GLU A 222 59.53 5.70 -25.98
N SER A 223 59.71 7.01 -25.79
CA SER A 223 58.61 7.94 -25.54
C SER A 223 57.75 8.18 -26.78
N GLU A 224 58.35 8.21 -27.97
CA GLU A 224 57.64 8.31 -29.24
C GLU A 224 56.87 7.03 -29.59
N GLU A 225 57.47 5.87 -29.37
CA GLU A 225 56.79 4.57 -29.53
C GLU A 225 55.58 4.44 -28.60
N LYS A 226 55.71 4.90 -27.35
CA LYS A 226 54.62 4.88 -26.37
C LYS A 226 53.45 5.78 -26.79
N LEU A 227 53.73 6.97 -27.30
CA LEU A 227 52.71 7.89 -27.84
C LEU A 227 52.00 7.30 -29.05
N GLU A 228 52.74 6.66 -29.95
CA GLU A 228 52.15 6.05 -31.13
C GLU A 228 51.29 4.83 -30.77
N ALA A 229 51.72 4.02 -29.81
CA ALA A 229 50.92 2.92 -29.26
C ALA A 229 49.62 3.43 -28.63
N GLU A 230 49.66 4.52 -27.85
CA GLU A 230 48.45 5.12 -27.26
C GLU A 230 47.49 5.64 -28.34
N ARG A 231 48.00 6.31 -29.37
CA ARG A 231 47.19 6.79 -30.51
C ARG A 231 46.53 5.63 -31.26
N ARG A 232 47.25 4.52 -31.48
CA ARG A 232 46.71 3.30 -32.11
C ARG A 232 45.60 2.69 -31.24
N ALA A 233 45.82 2.56 -29.93
CA ALA A 233 44.83 2.02 -29.00
C ALA A 233 43.54 2.87 -28.95
N LEU A 234 43.66 4.21 -28.95
CA LEU A 234 42.50 5.11 -29.01
C LEU A 234 41.69 4.93 -30.29
N PHE A 235 42.38 4.77 -31.42
CA PHE A 235 41.73 4.54 -32.71
C PHE A 235 41.00 3.19 -32.77
N GLU A 236 41.62 2.14 -32.23
CA GLU A 236 41.01 0.81 -32.11
C GLU A 236 39.78 0.81 -31.20
N ASN A 237 39.87 1.48 -30.04
CA ASN A 237 38.75 1.63 -29.11
C ASN A 237 37.58 2.39 -29.76
N LYS A 238 37.87 3.50 -30.46
CA LYS A 238 36.83 4.25 -31.17
C LYS A 238 36.17 3.41 -32.27
N ARG A 239 36.95 2.64 -33.02
CA ARG A 239 36.43 1.71 -34.04
C ARG A 239 35.56 0.61 -33.43
N ALA A 240 35.94 0.08 -32.27
CA ALA A 240 35.17 -0.91 -31.53
C ALA A 240 33.85 -0.32 -30.99
N GLU A 241 33.88 0.90 -30.46
CA GLU A 241 32.67 1.62 -30.02
C GLU A 241 31.71 1.91 -31.17
N GLU A 242 32.22 2.35 -32.32
CA GLU A 242 31.41 2.58 -33.52
C GLU A 242 30.78 1.28 -34.05
N GLN A 243 31.52 0.17 -34.04
CA GLN A 243 30.97 -1.15 -34.40
C GLN A 243 29.91 -1.62 -33.39
N LYS A 244 30.12 -1.39 -32.10
CA LYS A 244 29.14 -1.73 -31.05
C LYS A 244 27.88 -0.87 -31.16
N ALA A 245 28.02 0.42 -31.49
CA ALA A 245 26.91 1.33 -31.74
C ALA A 245 26.10 0.90 -32.97
N LYS A 246 26.75 0.50 -34.07
CA LYS A 246 26.08 -0.03 -35.27
C LYS A 246 25.32 -1.34 -34.99
N LYS A 247 25.91 -2.29 -34.24
CA LYS A 247 25.21 -3.51 -33.81
C LYS A 247 23.99 -3.20 -32.93
N ASN A 248 24.12 -2.29 -31.97
CA ASN A 248 23.02 -1.89 -31.09
C ASN A 248 21.91 -1.13 -31.85
N ALA A 249 22.24 -0.39 -32.90
CA ALA A 249 21.25 0.27 -33.75
C ALA A 249 20.47 -0.73 -34.61
N ALA A 250 21.15 -1.75 -35.17
CA ALA A 250 20.51 -2.81 -35.94
C ALA A 250 19.50 -3.64 -35.10
N LEU A 251 19.79 -3.85 -33.82
CA LEU A 251 18.90 -4.56 -32.87
C LEU A 251 17.64 -3.76 -32.49
N LYS A 252 17.56 -2.45 -32.78
CA LYS A 252 16.41 -1.59 -32.44
C LYS A 252 15.36 -1.46 -33.55
N VAL A 253 15.57 -2.10 -34.71
CA VAL A 253 14.57 -2.08 -35.79
C VAL A 253 13.38 -2.97 -35.38
N PRO A 254 12.15 -2.43 -35.27
CA PRO A 254 10.98 -3.20 -34.88
C PRO A 254 10.76 -4.40 -35.80
N ILE A 255 10.32 -5.53 -35.23
CA ILE A 255 9.93 -6.72 -35.98
C ILE A 255 8.62 -6.39 -36.74
N GLU A 256 8.59 -6.68 -38.04
CA GLU A 256 7.42 -6.48 -38.88
C GLU A 256 6.35 -7.53 -38.57
N TRP A 257 5.10 -7.09 -38.40
CA TRP A 257 3.99 -7.98 -38.04
C TRP A 257 3.30 -8.52 -39.29
N SER A 258 3.56 -9.77 -39.63
CA SER A 258 2.85 -10.41 -40.74
C SER A 258 1.38 -10.72 -40.37
N PRO A 259 0.50 -10.88 -41.37
CA PRO A 259 -0.89 -11.31 -41.15
C PRO A 259 -1.00 -12.61 -40.34
N GLU A 260 -0.13 -13.57 -40.58
CA GLU A 260 -0.09 -14.86 -39.89
C GLU A 260 0.28 -14.68 -38.41
N MET A 261 1.25 -13.81 -38.11
CA MET A 261 1.65 -13.48 -36.74
C MET A 261 0.53 -12.79 -35.96
N MET A 262 -0.25 -11.93 -36.63
CA MET A 262 -1.41 -11.29 -36.00
C MET A 262 -2.51 -12.32 -35.65
N GLN A 263 -2.75 -13.31 -36.52
CA GLN A 263 -3.70 -14.40 -36.23
C GLN A 263 -3.23 -15.28 -35.06
N LEU A 264 -1.94 -15.62 -35.02
CA LEU A 264 -1.34 -16.35 -33.90
C LEU A 264 -1.44 -15.56 -32.59
N LEU A 265 -1.28 -14.23 -32.63
CA LEU A 265 -1.40 -13.37 -31.46
C LEU A 265 -2.84 -13.39 -30.91
N ILE A 266 -3.84 -13.27 -31.79
CA ILE A 266 -5.26 -13.36 -31.40
C ILE A 266 -5.54 -14.71 -30.75
N LYS A 267 -5.06 -15.80 -31.34
CA LYS A 267 -5.21 -17.16 -30.79
C LYS A 267 -4.55 -17.31 -29.41
N ALA A 268 -3.33 -16.83 -29.26
CA ALA A 268 -2.56 -16.91 -28.02
C ALA A 268 -3.20 -16.08 -26.89
N VAL A 269 -3.71 -14.88 -27.21
CA VAL A 269 -4.39 -14.00 -26.24
C VAL A 269 -5.67 -14.64 -25.70
N ASN A 270 -6.39 -15.41 -26.52
CA ASN A 270 -7.56 -16.19 -26.10
C ASN A 270 -7.19 -17.42 -25.29
N LEU A 271 -6.13 -18.14 -25.71
CA LEU A 271 -5.66 -19.34 -25.02
C LEU A 271 -5.11 -19.04 -23.62
N PHE A 272 -4.52 -17.87 -23.44
CA PHE A 272 -3.95 -17.41 -22.18
C PHE A 272 -4.71 -16.18 -21.67
N PRO A 273 -5.78 -16.35 -20.86
CA PRO A 273 -6.62 -15.25 -20.38
C PRO A 273 -5.91 -14.33 -19.38
N ALA A 274 -6.51 -13.17 -19.09
CA ALA A 274 -5.94 -12.18 -18.18
C ALA A 274 -5.97 -12.67 -16.72
N GLY A 275 -4.83 -12.62 -16.02
CA GLY A 275 -4.76 -13.05 -14.62
C GLY A 275 -3.39 -12.88 -13.94
N THR A 276 -2.29 -12.86 -14.69
CA THR A 276 -0.94 -12.67 -14.14
C THR A 276 -0.07 -11.76 -15.01
N ASN A 277 0.92 -11.10 -14.39
CA ASN A 277 1.86 -10.22 -15.12
C ASN A 277 2.72 -10.98 -16.14
N ALA A 278 2.97 -12.28 -15.90
CA ALA A 278 3.75 -13.15 -16.79
C ALA A 278 2.99 -13.58 -18.05
N ARG A 279 1.71 -13.20 -18.19
CA ARG A 279 0.89 -13.54 -19.36
C ARG A 279 1.57 -13.19 -20.67
N TRP A 280 2.15 -11.99 -20.75
CA TRP A 280 2.72 -11.48 -22.00
C TRP A 280 4.02 -12.19 -22.39
N ASP A 281 4.79 -12.70 -21.42
CA ASP A 281 5.94 -13.57 -21.68
C ASP A 281 5.50 -14.91 -22.26
N VAL A 282 4.43 -15.50 -21.73
CA VAL A 282 3.87 -16.76 -22.25
C VAL A 282 3.33 -16.59 -23.67
N VAL A 283 2.60 -15.49 -23.94
CA VAL A 283 2.10 -15.17 -25.28
C VAL A 283 3.27 -14.91 -26.25
N ALA A 284 4.32 -14.22 -25.82
CA ALA A 284 5.51 -14.00 -26.63
C ALA A 284 6.24 -15.31 -26.96
N ASN A 285 6.40 -16.20 -25.99
CA ASN A 285 6.98 -17.53 -26.21
C ASN A 285 6.15 -18.36 -27.18
N PHE A 286 4.83 -18.34 -27.05
CA PHE A 286 3.93 -19.02 -27.99
C PHE A 286 4.09 -18.48 -29.42
N LEU A 287 4.17 -17.15 -29.59
CA LEU A 287 4.41 -16.53 -30.89
C LEU A 287 5.78 -16.88 -31.46
N ASN A 288 6.81 -16.94 -30.62
CA ASN A 288 8.16 -17.30 -31.04
C ASN A 288 8.29 -18.77 -31.42
N GLN A 289 7.48 -19.65 -30.85
CA GLN A 289 7.47 -21.10 -31.14
C GLN A 289 6.64 -21.44 -32.37
N HIS A 290 5.54 -20.71 -32.61
CA HIS A 290 4.58 -21.02 -33.66
C HIS A 290 4.60 -20.04 -34.84
N GLY A 291 5.31 -18.92 -34.71
CA GLY A 291 5.49 -17.94 -35.78
C GLY A 291 6.60 -18.32 -36.76
N THR A 292 6.44 -17.88 -38.01
CA THR A 292 7.46 -18.02 -39.05
C THR A 292 8.31 -16.75 -39.11
N PHE A 293 9.58 -16.84 -38.72
CA PHE A 293 10.52 -15.71 -38.73
C PHE A 293 11.50 -15.85 -39.88
N THR A 294 11.69 -14.78 -40.65
CA THR A 294 12.71 -14.70 -41.72
C THR A 294 14.10 -14.37 -41.18
N ASP A 295 14.18 -13.94 -39.92
CA ASP A 295 15.42 -13.58 -39.24
C ASP A 295 15.48 -14.17 -37.81
N GLU A 296 16.60 -13.93 -37.13
CA GLU A 296 16.82 -14.40 -35.75
C GLU A 296 16.08 -13.57 -34.70
N ARG A 297 15.31 -12.54 -35.08
CA ARG A 297 14.61 -11.69 -34.10
C ARG A 297 13.41 -12.44 -33.52
N ARG A 298 13.14 -12.21 -32.24
CA ARG A 298 12.05 -12.86 -31.49
C ARG A 298 11.29 -11.80 -30.72
N PHE A 299 9.97 -11.95 -30.67
CA PHE A 299 9.10 -11.03 -29.94
C PHE A 299 9.37 -11.12 -28.44
N ASN A 300 9.38 -9.98 -27.78
CA ASN A 300 9.36 -9.93 -26.31
C ASN A 300 7.97 -9.52 -25.78
N ALA A 301 7.73 -9.73 -24.49
CA ALA A 301 6.45 -9.45 -23.84
C ALA A 301 5.93 -8.02 -24.07
N LYS A 302 6.83 -7.03 -24.16
CA LYS A 302 6.48 -5.63 -24.36
C LYS A 302 5.96 -5.35 -25.78
N GLU A 303 6.59 -5.92 -26.79
CA GLU A 303 6.17 -5.79 -28.19
C GLU A 303 4.81 -6.44 -28.42
N VAL A 304 4.63 -7.65 -27.88
CA VAL A 304 3.38 -8.42 -27.94
C VAL A 304 2.23 -7.68 -27.24
N LEU A 305 2.48 -7.15 -26.04
CA LEU A 305 1.50 -6.34 -25.31
C LEU A 305 1.08 -5.10 -26.11
N ASN A 306 2.03 -4.38 -26.68
CA ASN A 306 1.75 -3.18 -27.46
C ASN A 306 0.91 -3.51 -28.70
N LYS A 307 1.25 -4.59 -29.41
CA LYS A 307 0.46 -5.02 -30.58
C LYS A 307 -0.92 -5.52 -30.21
N ALA A 308 -1.06 -6.24 -29.09
CA ALA A 308 -2.37 -6.67 -28.59
C ALA A 308 -3.27 -5.47 -28.23
N LYS A 309 -2.71 -4.41 -27.64
CA LYS A 309 -3.44 -3.17 -27.36
C LYS A 309 -3.87 -2.45 -28.64
N ASP A 310 -2.97 -2.36 -29.63
CA ASP A 310 -3.24 -1.79 -30.95
C ASP A 310 -4.41 -2.51 -31.66
N LEU A 311 -4.41 -3.85 -31.63
CA LEU A 311 -5.49 -4.67 -32.19
C LEU A 311 -6.82 -4.55 -31.42
N GLN A 312 -6.79 -4.26 -30.11
CA GLN A 312 -7.99 -4.01 -29.30
C GLN A 312 -8.61 -2.63 -29.54
N SER A 313 -7.80 -1.65 -29.94
CA SER A 313 -8.30 -0.32 -30.32
C SER A 313 -8.93 -0.27 -31.72
N SER A 314 -8.61 -1.22 -32.58
CA SER A 314 -9.22 -1.38 -33.92
C SER A 314 -10.65 -1.93 -33.81
N ASP A 315 -11.64 -1.27 -34.44
CA ASP A 315 -13.08 -1.54 -34.29
C ASP A 315 -13.54 -2.94 -34.75
N PHE A 316 -12.68 -3.70 -35.44
CA PHE A 316 -12.99 -5.05 -35.93
C PHE A 316 -13.03 -6.12 -34.80
N SER A 317 -12.32 -5.91 -33.68
CA SER A 317 -12.13 -6.93 -32.63
C SER A 317 -13.12 -6.85 -31.46
N LYS A 318 -13.90 -5.76 -31.34
CA LYS A 318 -14.84 -5.53 -30.22
C LYS A 318 -16.02 -6.52 -30.16
N SER A 319 -16.39 -7.17 -31.27
CA SER A 319 -17.59 -8.02 -31.32
C SER A 319 -17.36 -9.48 -30.88
N ILE A 320 -16.21 -10.07 -31.22
CA ILE A 320 -15.99 -11.51 -31.06
C ILE A 320 -15.25 -11.86 -29.76
N LEU A 321 -14.18 -11.14 -29.43
CA LEU A 321 -13.33 -11.45 -28.26
C LEU A 321 -14.02 -11.11 -26.93
N LYS A 322 -14.73 -9.99 -26.85
CA LYS A 322 -15.41 -9.56 -25.60
C LYS A 322 -16.64 -10.40 -25.28
N LYS A 323 -17.32 -10.94 -26.29
CA LYS A 323 -18.57 -11.69 -26.11
C LYS A 323 -18.29 -13.10 -25.60
N ALA A 324 -17.33 -13.80 -26.22
CA ALA A 324 -16.92 -15.15 -25.79
C ALA A 324 -16.27 -15.16 -24.39
N ALA A 325 -15.41 -14.18 -24.08
CA ALA A 325 -14.73 -14.13 -22.77
C ALA A 325 -15.67 -13.83 -21.60
N ASN A 326 -16.72 -13.02 -21.81
CA ASN A 326 -17.71 -12.74 -20.78
C ASN A 326 -18.69 -13.89 -20.56
N GLU A 327 -18.99 -14.66 -21.61
CA GLU A 327 -19.91 -15.80 -21.56
C GLU A 327 -19.26 -17.00 -20.83
N GLU A 328 -17.99 -17.30 -21.14
CA GLU A 328 -17.24 -18.35 -20.43
C GLU A 328 -16.95 -17.99 -18.96
N ALA A 329 -16.69 -16.72 -18.65
CA ALA A 329 -16.50 -16.27 -17.26
C ALA A 329 -17.78 -16.39 -16.42
N PHE A 330 -18.94 -16.27 -17.05
CA PHE A 330 -20.24 -16.41 -16.39
C PHE A 330 -20.59 -17.89 -16.14
N ASP A 331 -20.32 -18.77 -17.11
CA ASP A 331 -20.53 -20.22 -16.98
C ASP A 331 -19.61 -20.86 -15.92
N GLN A 332 -18.39 -20.35 -15.78
CA GLN A 332 -17.45 -20.80 -14.75
C GLN A 332 -17.94 -20.42 -13.34
N PHE A 333 -18.54 -19.23 -13.19
CA PHE A 333 -19.12 -18.77 -11.94
C PHE A 333 -20.35 -19.58 -11.51
N GLU A 334 -21.21 -19.96 -12.46
CA GLU A 334 -22.35 -20.88 -12.22
C GLU A 334 -21.88 -22.27 -11.75
N LYS A 335 -20.80 -22.81 -12.34
CA LYS A 335 -20.23 -24.10 -11.94
C LYS A 335 -19.60 -24.08 -10.54
N ASP A 336 -18.93 -22.99 -10.17
CA ASP A 336 -18.32 -22.85 -8.84
C ASP A 336 -19.39 -22.70 -7.76
N LYS A 337 -20.51 -22.00 -8.05
CA LYS A 337 -21.66 -21.96 -7.14
C LYS A 337 -22.34 -23.32 -6.97
N LYS A 338 -22.37 -24.14 -8.02
CA LYS A 338 -22.90 -25.52 -7.97
C LYS A 338 -22.00 -26.51 -7.22
N LYS A 339 -20.68 -26.29 -7.20
CA LYS A 339 -19.72 -27.14 -6.47
C LYS A 339 -19.71 -26.90 -4.97
N VAL A 340 -20.01 -25.69 -4.50
CA VAL A 340 -20.01 -25.35 -3.06
C VAL A 340 -21.22 -25.94 -2.31
N VAL A 341 -22.25 -26.46 -3.01
CA VAL A 341 -23.45 -27.04 -2.38
C VAL A 341 -23.32 -28.56 -2.11
N ASN A 342 -22.29 -29.25 -2.63
CA ASN A 342 -22.22 -30.73 -2.61
C ASN A 342 -21.15 -31.33 -1.65
N SER A 343 -20.86 -30.72 -0.50
CA SER A 343 -19.94 -31.33 0.48
C SER A 343 -20.25 -30.99 1.94
N VAL A 344 -21.20 -31.73 2.54
CA VAL A 344 -21.18 -32.17 3.95
C VAL A 344 -22.19 -33.31 4.14
N ASP A 345 -21.71 -34.53 4.48
CA ASP A 345 -22.45 -35.56 5.24
C ASP A 345 -22.67 -35.04 6.68
N ASP A 346 -23.71 -35.36 7.46
CA ASP A 346 -24.21 -36.70 7.84
C ASP A 346 -25.60 -36.62 8.54
N ASN A 347 -26.31 -37.75 8.47
CA ASN A 347 -27.26 -38.32 9.45
C ASN A 347 -28.81 -38.26 9.25
N SER A 348 -29.32 -39.46 8.90
CA SER A 348 -30.56 -40.16 9.26
C SER A 348 -31.97 -39.52 9.17
N ILE A 349 -32.81 -40.21 8.37
CA ILE A 349 -34.20 -40.64 8.66
C ILE A 349 -35.36 -39.62 8.49
N SER A 350 -36.14 -39.90 7.43
CA SER A 350 -37.61 -39.98 7.33
C SER A 350 -38.54 -38.75 7.43
N LYS A 351 -39.21 -38.50 6.28
CA LYS A 351 -40.64 -38.15 6.06
C LYS A 351 -41.28 -37.02 6.89
N ASN A 352 -41.68 -35.91 6.25
CA ASN A 352 -43.01 -35.72 5.64
C ASN A 352 -43.21 -34.28 5.09
N ASP A 353 -43.87 -34.21 3.94
CA ASP A 353 -44.83 -33.22 3.42
C ASP A 353 -44.59 -31.69 3.44
N THR A 354 -44.33 -31.19 2.22
CA THR A 354 -44.89 -30.01 1.51
C THR A 354 -44.86 -28.61 2.14
N PRO A 355 -44.57 -27.59 1.31
CA PRO A 355 -45.56 -26.53 1.12
C PRO A 355 -45.83 -26.18 -0.35
N LYS A 356 -47.06 -25.71 -0.55
CA LYS A 356 -47.70 -25.26 -1.78
C LYS A 356 -47.07 -23.99 -2.38
N LEU A 357 -47.18 -23.94 -3.70
CA LEU A 357 -47.01 -22.84 -4.65
C LEU A 357 -47.70 -21.51 -4.21
N VAL A 358 -47.13 -20.36 -4.61
CA VAL A 358 -47.70 -19.49 -5.68
C VAL A 358 -46.86 -18.23 -5.92
N ASN A 359 -46.73 -17.92 -7.21
CA ASN A 359 -46.17 -16.74 -7.87
C ASN A 359 -46.46 -15.38 -7.21
N GLY A 360 -45.43 -14.53 -7.16
CA GLY A 360 -45.57 -13.08 -7.03
C GLY A 360 -45.37 -12.35 -8.36
N ILE A 361 -46.45 -11.80 -8.92
CA ILE A 361 -46.41 -10.61 -9.80
C ILE A 361 -46.64 -9.42 -8.87
N SER A 362 -45.69 -8.47 -8.81
CA SER A 362 -45.91 -7.01 -8.66
C SER A 362 -44.58 -6.27 -8.45
N LYS A 363 -44.36 -5.20 -9.23
CA LYS A 363 -43.37 -4.12 -8.98
C LYS A 363 -43.91 -3.15 -7.88
N PRO A 364 -43.28 -1.99 -7.59
CA PRO A 364 -42.24 -1.78 -6.57
C PRO A 364 -42.61 -0.69 -5.52
N LYS A 365 -41.94 -0.66 -4.35
CA LYS A 365 -41.51 0.59 -3.66
C LYS A 365 -40.72 0.33 -2.36
N MET A 366 -39.53 0.92 -2.33
CA MET A 366 -38.79 1.58 -1.23
C MET A 366 -39.12 1.26 0.24
N ASN A 367 -38.15 0.74 1.02
CA ASN A 367 -37.21 1.54 1.85
C ASN A 367 -36.34 0.66 2.77
N GLY A 368 -35.04 0.99 2.84
CA GLY A 368 -34.06 0.72 3.93
C GLY A 368 -33.67 -0.74 4.19
N ASP A 369 -32.44 -1.12 4.48
CA ASP A 369 -31.15 -0.45 4.67
C ASP A 369 -30.13 -1.61 4.76
N VAL A 370 -29.13 -1.67 3.87
CA VAL A 370 -27.96 -2.55 4.08
C VAL A 370 -26.70 -1.72 3.82
N LYS A 371 -25.87 -1.72 4.85
CA LYS A 371 -24.70 -0.89 5.08
C LYS A 371 -23.52 -1.48 4.30
N GLU A 372 -23.14 -0.87 3.18
CA GLU A 372 -21.90 -1.19 2.46
C GLU A 372 -20.78 -0.21 2.84
N SER A 373 -19.63 -0.78 3.21
CA SER A 373 -18.37 -0.10 3.50
C SER A 373 -17.83 0.61 2.26
N LYS A 374 -17.95 1.94 2.21
CA LYS A 374 -17.36 2.78 1.16
C LYS A 374 -15.83 2.87 1.30
N GLU A 375 -15.11 2.31 0.35
CA GLU A 375 -13.72 2.68 0.06
C GLU A 375 -13.66 4.17 -0.36
N GLU A 376 -12.63 4.88 0.11
CA GLU A 376 -12.46 6.32 -0.11
C GLU A 376 -12.02 6.62 -1.54
N LYS A 377 -12.94 7.11 -2.38
CA LYS A 377 -12.64 7.54 -3.76
C LYS A 377 -11.74 8.79 -3.76
N PRO A 378 -10.62 8.80 -4.50
CA PRO A 378 -9.73 9.96 -4.60
C PRO A 378 -10.43 11.16 -5.24
N TRP A 379 -10.11 12.38 -4.78
CA TRP A 379 -10.69 13.63 -5.31
C TRP A 379 -10.18 13.90 -6.73
N THR A 380 -11.10 14.11 -7.68
CA THR A 380 -10.72 14.52 -9.03
C THR A 380 -10.46 16.04 -9.07
N LYS A 381 -9.75 16.50 -10.10
CA LYS A 381 -9.45 17.93 -10.29
C LYS A 381 -10.74 18.77 -10.36
N THR A 382 -11.74 18.31 -11.10
CA THR A 382 -13.03 18.99 -11.25
C THR A 382 -13.81 19.05 -9.94
N GLU A 383 -13.84 17.97 -9.16
CA GLU A 383 -14.49 17.96 -7.83
C GLU A 383 -13.80 18.93 -6.86
N GLN A 384 -12.47 19.00 -6.89
CA GLN A 384 -11.67 19.91 -6.07
C GLN A 384 -11.94 21.38 -6.43
N GLU A 385 -12.01 21.71 -7.72
CA GLU A 385 -12.34 23.06 -8.21
C GLU A 385 -13.76 23.48 -7.76
N LEU A 386 -14.74 22.58 -7.87
CA LEU A 386 -16.11 22.81 -7.40
C LEU A 386 -16.18 23.02 -5.88
N LEU A 387 -15.40 22.25 -5.10
CA LEU A 387 -15.31 22.43 -3.65
C LEU A 387 -14.76 23.81 -3.28
N GLU A 388 -13.67 24.24 -3.93
CA GLU A 388 -13.05 25.54 -3.67
C GLU A 388 -13.97 26.70 -4.08
N GLN A 389 -14.68 26.57 -5.20
CA GLN A 389 -15.67 27.55 -5.62
C GLN A 389 -16.84 27.62 -4.63
N ALA A 390 -17.42 26.48 -4.24
CA ALA A 390 -18.53 26.43 -3.28
C ALA A 390 -18.13 26.99 -1.90
N ILE A 391 -16.91 26.74 -1.43
CA ILE A 391 -16.40 27.29 -0.17
C ILE A 391 -16.30 28.82 -0.22
N LYS A 392 -15.93 29.39 -1.38
CA LYS A 392 -15.89 30.85 -1.58
C LYS A 392 -17.30 31.45 -1.67
N THR A 393 -18.21 30.75 -2.35
CA THR A 393 -19.60 31.19 -2.54
C THR A 393 -20.41 31.16 -1.24
N PHE A 394 -20.18 30.17 -0.37
CA PHE A 394 -20.87 30.03 0.91
C PHE A 394 -19.89 30.30 2.08
N PRO A 395 -19.81 31.54 2.60
CA PRO A 395 -18.94 31.89 3.73
C PRO A 395 -19.40 31.26 5.05
N VAL A 396 -18.60 31.44 6.12
CA VAL A 396 -18.85 30.84 7.46
C VAL A 396 -20.18 31.29 8.06
N SER A 397 -20.67 32.48 7.71
CA SER A 397 -21.94 33.05 8.16
C SER A 397 -23.17 32.42 7.50
N THR A 398 -23.01 31.58 6.48
CA THR A 398 -24.12 30.93 5.79
C THR A 398 -24.72 29.83 6.67
N SER A 399 -26.01 29.94 7.02
CA SER A 399 -26.76 28.85 7.64
C SER A 399 -26.78 27.64 6.70
N GLU A 400 -26.57 26.44 7.26
CA GLU A 400 -26.50 25.17 6.53
C GLU A 400 -25.42 25.14 5.44
N ARG A 401 -24.32 25.89 5.66
CA ARG A 401 -23.18 26.02 4.74
C ARG A 401 -22.78 24.70 4.07
N TRP A 402 -22.61 23.65 4.87
CA TRP A 402 -22.07 22.38 4.40
C TRP A 402 -23.06 21.57 3.56
N ASP A 403 -24.36 21.76 3.76
CA ASP A 403 -25.40 21.14 2.94
C ASP A 403 -25.40 21.77 1.55
N LYS A 404 -25.36 23.11 1.48
CA LYS A 404 -25.23 23.86 0.22
C LYS A 404 -23.94 23.57 -0.54
N ILE A 405 -22.82 23.39 0.17
CA ILE A 405 -21.54 23.00 -0.46
C ILE A 405 -21.63 21.58 -1.05
N ALA A 406 -22.31 20.65 -0.38
CA ALA A 406 -22.46 19.28 -0.88
C ALA A 406 -23.36 19.21 -2.14
N GLU A 407 -24.40 20.04 -2.21
CA GLU A 407 -25.28 20.14 -3.39
C GLU A 407 -24.53 20.59 -4.65
N CYS A 408 -23.45 21.38 -4.51
CA CYS A 408 -22.63 21.83 -5.64
C CYS A 408 -21.65 20.78 -6.17
N ILE A 409 -21.51 19.62 -5.51
CA ILE A 409 -20.51 18.60 -5.87
C ILE A 409 -21.19 17.25 -6.07
N PRO A 410 -21.51 16.88 -7.33
CA PRO A 410 -22.10 15.59 -7.63
C PRO A 410 -21.25 14.45 -7.06
N ASN A 411 -21.91 13.46 -6.47
CA ASN A 411 -21.30 12.25 -5.88
C ASN A 411 -20.43 12.45 -4.62
N ARG A 412 -20.39 13.64 -4.02
CA ARG A 412 -19.72 13.87 -2.72
C ARG A 412 -20.74 14.24 -1.65
N SER A 413 -20.61 13.62 -0.48
CA SER A 413 -21.49 13.91 0.66
C SER A 413 -20.97 15.10 1.47
N LYS A 414 -21.84 15.71 2.28
CA LYS A 414 -21.50 16.71 3.30
C LYS A 414 -20.26 16.30 4.11
N LYS A 415 -20.19 15.02 4.50
CA LYS A 415 -19.10 14.46 5.30
C LYS A 415 -17.77 14.46 4.55
N ASP A 416 -17.80 14.15 3.25
CA ASP A 416 -16.62 14.14 2.38
C ASP A 416 -16.07 15.56 2.19
N CYS A 417 -16.96 16.53 1.94
CA CYS A 417 -16.60 17.95 1.80
C CYS A 417 -15.98 18.51 3.09
N MET A 418 -16.57 18.20 4.25
CA MET A 418 -16.04 18.60 5.55
C MET A 418 -14.67 17.97 5.85
N LYS A 419 -14.49 16.69 5.54
CA LYS A 419 -13.21 15.98 5.71
C LYS A 419 -12.13 16.62 4.85
N ARG A 420 -12.42 16.80 3.55
CA ARG A 420 -11.48 17.40 2.59
C ARG A 420 -11.10 18.84 2.97
N TYR A 421 -12.05 19.63 3.47
CA TYR A 421 -11.77 20.97 3.95
C TYR A 421 -10.80 20.99 5.14
N LYS A 422 -10.96 20.06 6.10
CA LYS A 422 -10.02 19.96 7.24
C LYS A 422 -8.61 19.65 6.77
N GLU A 423 -8.45 18.72 5.82
CA GLU A 423 -7.16 18.39 5.22
C GLU A 423 -6.51 19.62 4.57
N LEU A 424 -7.28 20.42 3.81
CA LEU A 424 -6.78 21.65 3.18
C LEU A 424 -6.33 22.69 4.22
N VAL A 425 -7.08 22.85 5.33
CA VAL A 425 -6.70 23.77 6.41
C VAL A 425 -5.39 23.34 7.07
N GLU A 426 -5.19 22.04 7.29
CA GLU A 426 -3.93 21.51 7.84
C GLU A 426 -2.76 21.72 6.88
N LEU A 427 -2.94 21.46 5.58
CA LEU A 427 -1.91 21.71 4.56
C LEU A 427 -1.51 23.20 4.50
N VAL A 428 -2.48 24.12 4.59
CA VAL A 428 -2.19 25.57 4.62
C VAL A 428 -1.46 25.96 5.90
N LYS A 429 -1.85 25.41 7.06
CA LYS A 429 -1.14 25.65 8.33
C LYS A 429 0.29 25.13 8.29
N ALA A 430 0.49 23.91 7.80
CA ALA A 430 1.81 23.31 7.64
C ALA A 430 2.70 24.13 6.69
N LYS A 431 2.15 24.59 5.56
CA LYS A 431 2.86 25.45 4.61
C LYS A 431 3.24 26.81 5.20
N LYS A 432 2.37 27.40 6.04
CA LYS A 432 2.68 28.65 6.75
C LYS A 432 3.75 28.45 7.83
N GLN A 433 3.71 27.34 8.57
CA GLN A 433 4.74 27.01 9.56
C GLN A 433 6.09 26.79 8.88
N ALA A 434 6.13 26.03 7.77
CA ALA A 434 7.35 25.84 6.99
C ALA A 434 7.91 27.17 6.43
N ALA A 435 7.04 28.08 5.96
CA ALA A 435 7.47 29.39 5.47
C ALA A 435 7.99 30.32 6.59
N ASN A 436 7.48 30.18 7.82
CA ASN A 436 7.97 30.94 8.99
C ASN A 436 9.27 30.38 9.58
N ILE A 437 9.59 29.10 9.34
CA ILE A 437 10.86 28.49 9.74
C ILE A 437 11.97 28.81 8.73
N SER A 438 11.60 29.15 7.49
CA SER A 438 12.53 29.52 6.41
C SER A 438 12.86 31.01 6.32
N LYS A 439 12.27 31.84 7.20
CA LYS A 439 12.58 33.27 7.40
C LYS A 439 13.30 33.43 8.71
#